data_AF-A0A371PFD7-F1
#
_entry.id   AF-A0A371PFD7-F1
#
_cell.length_a   1.000
_cell.length_b   1.000
_cell.length_c   1.000
_cell.angle_alpha   90.00
_cell.angle_beta   90.00
_cell.angle_gamma   90.00
#
_symmetry.space_group_name_H-M   'P 1'
#
loop_
_entity.id
_entity.type
_entity.pdbx_description
1 polymer ?
#
loop_
_entity_poly.entity_id
_entity_poly.type
_entity_poly.pdbx_seq_one_letter_code
_entity_poly.pdbx_strand_id
1 'polypeptide(L)'
;MMTPVMEDHLKHIYLLSRRKGCVRVSDVAEALSVHLSTVSKMALKLRESGYVSYEKYGQIAPTYAGLKAGKQLIGKHRMLVRLLRHAGVPEDQASEEAERLEHHLSWDSASKLEALLSLIEKNATALEHQSGVITEATSATEK
;
A
#
# COMPACT_ATOMS: atom_id res chain seq x y z
N MET A 1 -0.77 1.40 19.17
CA MET A 1 -0.99 1.86 17.78
C MET A 1 0.34 2.31 17.23
N MET A 2 0.69 1.97 15.99
CA MET A 2 1.93 2.47 15.37
C MET A 2 1.79 3.96 15.08
N THR A 3 2.90 4.71 15.19
CA THR A 3 2.92 6.11 14.73
C THR A 3 3.07 6.14 13.20
N PRO A 4 2.63 7.21 12.50
CA PRO A 4 2.80 7.34 11.05
C PRO A 4 4.25 7.06 10.60
N VAL A 5 5.22 7.68 11.28
CA VAL A 5 6.65 7.46 11.01
C VAL A 5 7.06 5.99 11.14
N MET A 6 6.50 5.27 12.13
CA MET A 6 6.79 3.85 12.32
C MET A 6 6.12 2.98 11.25
N GLU A 7 4.93 3.35 10.78
CA GLU A 7 4.27 2.71 9.63
C GLU A 7 5.10 2.89 8.36
N ASP A 8 5.60 4.10 8.08
CA ASP A 8 6.43 4.38 6.90
C ASP A 8 7.69 3.54 6.86
N HIS A 9 8.39 3.44 8.00
CA HIS A 9 9.59 2.62 8.09
C HIS A 9 9.26 1.15 7.86
N LEU A 10 8.19 0.62 8.49
CA LEU A 10 7.81 -0.78 8.31
C LEU A 10 7.37 -1.06 6.86
N LYS A 11 6.63 -0.15 6.24
CA LYS A 11 6.19 -0.22 4.84
C LYS A 11 7.39 -0.32 3.89
N HIS A 12 8.38 0.55 4.06
CA HIS A 12 9.58 0.55 3.23
C HIS A 12 10.49 -0.66 3.49
N ILE A 13 10.67 -1.06 4.76
CA ILE A 13 11.39 -2.31 5.10
C ILE A 13 10.72 -3.51 4.43
N TYR A 14 9.39 -3.60 4.48
CA TYR A 14 8.64 -4.65 3.80
C TYR A 14 8.87 -4.63 2.28
N LEU A 15 8.73 -3.48 1.62
CA LEU A 15 8.97 -3.35 0.18
C LEU A 15 10.40 -3.73 -0.22
N LEU A 16 11.40 -3.27 0.53
CA LEU A 16 12.80 -3.57 0.27
C LEU A 16 13.11 -5.05 0.49
N SER A 17 12.56 -5.67 1.53
CA SER A 17 12.75 -7.11 1.81
C SER A 17 12.23 -7.97 0.67
N ARG A 18 11.12 -7.57 0.04
CA ARG A 18 10.52 -8.25 -1.12
C ARG A 18 11.35 -8.10 -2.40
N ARG A 19 12.13 -7.03 -2.53
CA ARG A 19 12.95 -6.75 -3.73
C ARG A 19 14.36 -7.33 -3.62
N LYS A 20 15.02 -7.15 -2.47
CA LYS A 20 16.44 -7.44 -2.29
C LYS A 20 16.73 -8.65 -1.39
N GLY A 21 15.73 -9.15 -0.65
CA GLY A 21 15.91 -10.21 0.36
C GLY A 21 16.62 -9.74 1.65
N CYS A 22 17.65 -8.91 1.53
CA CYS A 22 18.36 -8.26 2.62
C CYS A 22 18.03 -6.76 2.65
N VAL A 23 17.68 -6.22 3.82
CA VAL A 23 17.45 -4.78 4.02
C VAL A 23 18.50 -4.23 4.97
N ARG A 24 19.18 -3.14 4.60
CA ARG A 24 20.11 -2.42 5.48
C ARG A 24 19.49 -1.08 5.90
N VAL A 25 20.03 -0.52 6.98
CA VAL A 25 19.69 0.84 7.45
C VAL A 25 19.87 1.87 6.34
N SER A 26 20.91 1.75 5.51
CA SER A 26 21.17 2.64 4.38
C SER A 26 20.10 2.58 3.31
N ASP A 27 19.59 1.38 3.00
CA ASP A 27 18.52 1.23 1.99
C ASP A 27 17.24 1.94 2.42
N VAL A 28 16.88 1.82 3.70
CA VAL A 28 15.68 2.46 4.26
C VAL A 28 15.86 3.96 4.37
N ALA A 29 17.06 4.42 4.74
CA ALA A 29 17.38 5.84 4.85
C ALA A 29 17.29 6.55 3.50
N GLU A 30 17.82 5.92 2.45
CA GLU A 30 17.70 6.40 1.07
C GLU A 30 16.24 6.42 0.62
N ALA A 31 15.51 5.33 0.82
CA ALA A 31 14.11 5.22 0.39
C ALA A 31 13.19 6.25 1.05
N LEU A 32 13.44 6.60 2.31
CA LEU A 32 12.66 7.58 3.07
C LEU A 32 13.26 9.00 3.03
N SER A 33 14.41 9.21 2.39
CA SER A 33 15.16 10.47 2.43
C SER A 33 15.41 11.01 3.85
N VAL A 34 15.81 10.13 4.77
CA VAL A 34 16.10 10.48 6.17
C VAL A 34 17.52 10.06 6.59
N HIS A 35 18.01 10.61 7.71
CA HIS A 35 19.32 10.22 8.23
C HIS A 35 19.37 8.76 8.71
N LEU A 36 20.54 8.11 8.55
CA LEU A 36 20.83 6.75 9.05
C LEU A 36 20.52 6.57 10.54
N SER A 37 20.75 7.62 11.34
CA SER A 37 20.48 7.62 12.77
C SER A 37 18.98 7.54 13.09
N THR A 38 18.13 8.17 12.26
CA THR A 38 16.66 8.09 12.36
C THR A 38 16.20 6.65 12.12
N VAL A 39 16.67 6.04 11.04
CA VAL A 39 16.34 4.65 10.70
C VAL A 39 16.83 3.69 11.78
N SER A 40 18.06 3.84 12.26
CA SER A 40 18.62 2.98 13.31
C SER A 40 17.77 3.03 14.58
N LYS A 41 17.36 4.23 15.01
CA LYS A 41 16.45 4.40 16.15
C LYS A 41 15.09 3.76 15.89
N MET A 42 14.54 3.90 14.67
CA MET A 42 13.24 3.32 14.34
C MET A 42 13.29 1.79 14.22
N ALA A 43 14.38 1.22 13.69
CA ALA A 43 14.59 -0.21 13.63
C ALA A 43 14.62 -0.85 15.03
N LEU A 44 15.23 -0.17 16.01
CA LEU A 44 15.19 -0.60 17.42
C LEU A 44 13.75 -0.58 17.97
N LYS A 45 12.98 0.49 17.73
CA LYS A 45 11.57 0.58 18.16
C LYS A 45 10.69 -0.49 17.52
N LEU A 46 10.86 -0.73 16.22
CA LEU A 46 10.15 -1.78 15.48
C LEU A 46 10.51 -3.17 16.01
N ARG A 47 11.77 -3.38 16.41
CA ARG A 47 12.22 -4.62 17.05
C ARG A 47 11.60 -4.82 18.43
N GLU A 48 11.62 -3.80 19.27
CA GLU A 48 10.96 -3.81 20.58
C GLU A 48 9.45 -4.07 20.47
N SER A 49 8.85 -3.62 19.37
CA SER A 49 7.44 -3.89 19.03
C SER A 49 7.21 -5.22 18.32
N GLY A 50 8.25 -6.03 18.08
CA GLY A 50 8.17 -7.37 17.49
C GLY A 50 7.95 -7.41 15.96
N TYR A 51 8.04 -6.29 15.24
CA TYR A 51 7.83 -6.24 13.78
C TYR A 51 9.08 -6.57 12.96
N VAL A 52 10.27 -6.36 13.50
CA VAL A 52 11.53 -6.66 12.80
C VAL A 52 12.52 -7.36 13.73
N SER A 53 13.39 -8.16 13.14
CA SER A 53 14.68 -8.53 13.72
C SER A 53 15.72 -7.51 13.27
N TYR A 54 16.49 -6.99 14.22
CA TYR A 54 17.56 -6.02 13.96
C TYR A 54 18.65 -6.12 15.02
N GLU A 55 19.88 -6.35 14.54
CA GLU A 55 21.11 -6.25 15.33
C GLU A 55 21.87 -4.99 14.94
N LYS A 56 22.59 -4.39 15.90
CA LYS A 56 23.34 -3.16 15.64
C LYS A 56 24.39 -3.43 14.55
N TYR A 57 24.40 -2.60 13.50
CA TYR A 57 25.21 -2.77 12.29
C TYR A 57 24.85 -4.00 11.41
N GLY A 58 23.79 -4.72 11.78
CA GLY A 58 23.28 -5.87 11.06
C GLY A 58 22.21 -5.51 10.02
N GLN A 59 21.61 -6.56 9.46
CA GLN A 59 20.49 -6.45 8.55
C GLN A 59 19.17 -6.26 9.32
N ILE A 60 18.21 -5.63 8.67
CA ILE A 60 16.83 -5.53 9.14
C ILE A 60 16.03 -6.62 8.42
N ALA A 61 15.37 -7.49 9.17
CA ALA A 61 14.50 -8.52 8.61
C ALA A 61 13.10 -8.39 9.22
N PRO A 62 12.02 -8.27 8.42
CA PRO A 62 10.67 -8.35 8.95
C PRO A 62 10.43 -9.68 9.67
N THR A 63 9.81 -9.64 10.84
CA THR A 63 9.23 -10.85 11.45
C THR A 63 7.94 -11.23 10.72
N TYR A 64 7.33 -12.35 11.08
CA TYR A 64 6.00 -12.71 10.56
C TYR A 64 4.95 -11.61 10.82
N ALA A 65 4.97 -10.99 12.01
CA ALA A 65 4.11 -9.86 12.34
C ALA A 65 4.43 -8.64 11.46
N GLY A 66 5.71 -8.34 11.23
CA GLY A 66 6.14 -7.28 10.32
C GLY A 66 5.71 -7.49 8.88
N LEU A 67 5.81 -8.72 8.37
CA LEU A 67 5.34 -9.06 7.02
C LEU A 67 3.83 -8.85 6.88
N LYS A 68 3.06 -9.29 7.88
CA LYS A 68 1.60 -9.11 7.89
C LYS A 68 1.23 -7.62 7.92
N ALA A 69 1.81 -6.85 8.84
CA ALA A 69 1.54 -5.43 8.98
C ALA A 69 1.99 -4.64 7.74
N GLY A 70 3.20 -4.90 7.23
CA GLY A 70 3.71 -4.27 5.99
C GLY A 70 2.82 -4.55 4.78
N LYS A 71 2.34 -5.79 4.63
CA LYS A 71 1.37 -6.14 3.58
C LYS A 71 0.06 -5.37 3.72
N GLN A 72 -0.45 -5.22 4.94
CA GLN A 72 -1.68 -4.46 5.21
C GLN A 72 -1.50 -2.96 4.89
N LEU A 73 -0.38 -2.34 5.26
CA LEU A 73 -0.08 -0.95 4.93
C LEU A 73 -0.05 -0.72 3.42
N ILE A 74 0.64 -1.59 2.67
CA ILE A 74 0.65 -1.54 1.20
C ILE A 74 -0.74 -1.76 0.61
N GLY A 75 -1.54 -2.64 1.20
CA GLY A 75 -2.93 -2.84 0.79
C GLY A 75 -3.77 -1.58 0.97
N LYS A 76 -3.65 -0.90 2.12
CA LYS A 76 -4.33 0.35 2.43
C LYS A 76 -3.94 1.46 1.44
N HIS A 77 -2.66 1.62 1.17
CA HIS A 77 -2.15 2.56 0.16
C HIS A 77 -2.79 2.32 -1.20
N ARG A 78 -2.71 1.09 -1.72
CA ARG A 78 -3.23 0.72 -3.04
C ARG A 78 -4.74 0.91 -3.15
N MET A 79 -5.49 0.59 -2.10
CA MET A 79 -6.92 0.85 -2.05
C MET A 79 -7.21 2.34 -2.22
N LEU A 80 -6.50 3.20 -1.49
CA LEU A 80 -6.68 4.65 -1.57
C LEU A 80 -6.34 5.19 -2.96
N VAL A 81 -5.24 4.73 -3.56
CA VAL A 81 -4.89 5.10 -4.94
C VAL A 81 -6.01 4.73 -5.91
N ARG A 82 -6.52 3.49 -5.85
CA ARG A 82 -7.64 3.09 -6.71
C ARG A 82 -8.88 3.94 -6.45
N LEU A 83 -9.24 4.17 -5.18
CA LEU A 83 -10.40 4.97 -4.81
C LEU A 83 -10.34 6.38 -5.43
N LEU A 84 -9.20 7.06 -5.31
CA LEU A 84 -8.99 8.40 -5.85
C LEU A 84 -9.01 8.41 -7.38
N ARG A 85 -8.43 7.41 -8.03
CA ARG A 85 -8.51 7.25 -9.49
C ARG A 85 -9.93 7.07 -9.98
N HIS A 86 -10.74 6.27 -9.29
CA HIS A 86 -12.17 6.11 -9.61
C HIS A 86 -12.95 7.41 -9.38
N ALA A 87 -12.49 8.29 -8.49
CA ALA A 87 -13.02 9.63 -8.33
C ALA A 87 -12.52 10.64 -9.39
N GLY A 88 -11.67 10.22 -10.33
CA GLY A 88 -11.14 11.05 -11.42
C GLY A 88 -9.82 11.75 -11.12
N VAL A 89 -9.15 11.43 -10.01
CA VAL A 89 -7.84 12.00 -9.68
C VAL A 89 -6.75 11.36 -10.56
N PRO A 90 -5.83 12.15 -11.17
CA PRO A 90 -4.70 11.62 -11.92
C PRO A 90 -3.82 10.68 -11.07
N GLU A 91 -3.21 9.66 -11.71
CA GLU A 91 -2.42 8.62 -11.02
C GLU A 91 -1.39 9.18 -10.03
N ASP A 92 -0.57 10.11 -10.50
CA ASP A 92 0.55 10.67 -9.74
C ASP A 92 0.05 11.40 -8.48
N GLN A 93 -1.02 12.20 -8.65
CA GLN A 93 -1.69 12.90 -7.55
C GLN A 93 -2.36 11.93 -6.58
N ALA A 94 -3.03 10.89 -7.10
CA ALA A 94 -3.68 9.87 -6.29
C ALA A 94 -2.67 9.12 -5.42
N SER A 95 -1.48 8.81 -5.95
CA SER A 95 -0.40 8.17 -5.18
C SER A 95 0.11 9.06 -4.05
N GLU A 96 0.35 10.35 -4.32
CA GLU A 96 0.81 11.29 -3.29
C GLU A 96 -0.24 11.56 -2.22
N GLU A 97 -1.51 11.66 -2.59
CA GLU A 97 -2.61 11.84 -1.64
C GLU A 97 -2.83 10.59 -0.79
N ALA A 98 -2.78 9.41 -1.39
CA ALA A 98 -2.89 8.13 -0.68
C ALA A 98 -1.82 8.00 0.41
N GLU A 99 -0.58 8.40 0.13
CA GLU A 99 0.52 8.40 1.09
C GLU A 99 0.22 9.25 2.33
N ARG A 100 -0.44 10.41 2.16
CA ARG A 100 -0.81 11.29 3.28
C ARG A 100 -2.03 10.77 4.05
N LEU A 101 -3.00 10.22 3.32
CA LEU A 101 -4.28 9.77 3.86
C LEU A 101 -4.16 8.45 4.64
N GLU A 102 -3.28 7.55 4.21
CA GLU A 102 -3.24 6.19 4.73
C GLU A 102 -3.04 6.14 6.26
N HIS A 103 -2.21 7.01 6.83
CA HIS A 103 -1.93 7.03 8.28
C HIS A 103 -3.07 7.59 9.13
N HIS A 104 -3.97 8.36 8.52
CA HIS A 104 -5.09 9.00 9.20
C HIS A 104 -6.38 8.18 9.09
N LEU A 105 -6.36 7.12 8.27
CA LEU A 105 -7.50 6.26 8.05
C LEU A 105 -7.44 5.02 8.96
N SER A 106 -8.52 4.82 9.73
CA SER A 106 -8.67 3.62 10.57
C SER A 106 -8.82 2.36 9.70
N TRP A 107 -8.42 1.20 10.24
CA TRP A 107 -8.59 -0.09 9.54
C TRP A 107 -10.05 -0.44 9.25
N ASP A 108 -10.97 -0.06 10.15
CA ASP A 108 -12.41 -0.27 9.96
C ASP A 108 -12.93 0.59 8.79
N SER A 109 -12.59 1.88 8.77
CA SER A 109 -12.94 2.80 7.68
C SER A 109 -12.34 2.33 6.35
N ALA A 110 -11.06 1.94 6.33
CA ALA A 110 -10.39 1.43 5.14
C ALA A 110 -11.10 0.17 4.59
N SER A 111 -11.52 -0.74 5.46
CA SER A 111 -12.20 -1.97 5.05
C SER A 111 -13.59 -1.69 4.45
N LYS A 112 -14.33 -0.72 5.00
CA LYS A 112 -15.63 -0.28 4.48
C LYS A 112 -15.50 0.43 3.13
N LEU A 113 -14.48 1.28 2.97
CA LEU A 113 -14.18 1.94 1.70
C LEU A 113 -13.75 0.93 0.63
N GLU A 114 -12.93 -0.06 0.98
CA GLU A 114 -12.57 -1.15 0.06
C GLU A 114 -13.80 -1.95 -0.39
N ALA A 115 -14.71 -2.26 0.54
CA ALA A 115 -15.96 -2.96 0.20
C ALA A 115 -16.82 -2.14 -0.76
N LEU A 116 -16.97 -0.83 -0.53
CA LEU A 116 -17.69 0.08 -1.41
C LEU A 116 -17.04 0.16 -2.80
N LEU A 117 -15.72 0.33 -2.84
CA LEU A 117 -14.95 0.39 -4.08
C LEU A 117 -15.13 -0.90 -4.90
N SER A 118 -15.08 -2.06 -4.25
CA SER A 118 -15.31 -3.34 -4.93
C SER A 118 -16.69 -3.44 -5.57
N LEU A 119 -17.72 -2.84 -4.97
CA LEU A 119 -19.06 -2.79 -5.59
C LEU A 119 -19.07 -1.88 -6.83
N ILE A 120 -18.41 -0.72 -6.76
CA ILE A 120 -18.28 0.20 -7.89
C ILE A 120 -17.57 -0.49 -9.05
N GLU A 121 -16.43 -1.15 -8.80
CA GLU A 121 -15.65 -1.85 -9.81
C GLU A 121 -16.43 -3.01 -10.46
N LYS A 122 -17.18 -3.78 -9.67
CA LYS A 122 -18.06 -4.85 -10.19
C LYS A 122 -19.19 -4.31 -11.08
N ASN A 123 -19.74 -3.14 -10.75
CA ASN A 123 -20.80 -2.54 -11.55
C ASN A 123 -20.25 -1.89 -12.82
N ALA A 124 -19.11 -1.20 -12.75
CA ALA A 124 -18.44 -0.63 -13.91
C ALA A 124 -18.10 -1.72 -14.94
N THR A 125 -17.52 -2.83 -14.48
CA THR A 125 -17.24 -3.98 -15.34
C THR A 125 -18.51 -4.57 -15.95
N ALA A 126 -19.61 -4.70 -15.19
CA ALA A 126 -20.88 -5.18 -15.74
C ALA A 126 -21.45 -4.26 -16.85
N LEU A 127 -21.31 -2.95 -16.71
CA LEU A 127 -21.77 -1.96 -17.70
C LEU A 127 -20.92 -1.99 -18.99
N GLU A 128 -19.61 -2.15 -18.88
CA GLU A 128 -18.71 -2.33 -20.04
C GLU A 128 -19.04 -3.62 -20.81
N HIS A 129 -19.29 -4.72 -20.10
CA HIS A 129 -19.66 -6.00 -20.73
C HIS A 129 -21.04 -5.92 -21.41
N GLN A 130 -22.02 -5.23 -20.81
CA GLN A 130 -23.32 -5.01 -21.45
C GLN A 130 -23.22 -4.10 -22.69
N SER A 131 -22.36 -3.09 -22.66
CA SER A 131 -22.13 -2.21 -23.82
C SER A 131 -21.44 -2.93 -24.98
N GLY A 132 -20.50 -3.85 -24.68
CA GLY A 132 -19.87 -4.72 -25.68
C GLY A 132 -20.88 -5.67 -26.36
N VAL A 133 -21.77 -6.29 -25.59
CA VAL A 133 -22.80 -7.21 -26.11
C VAL A 133 -23.85 -6.49 -26.97
N ILE A 134 -24.23 -5.25 -26.61
CA ILE A 134 -25.18 -4.46 -27.41
C ILE A 134 -24.57 -4.10 -28.78
N THR A 135 -23.26 -3.87 -28.85
CA THR A 135 -22.58 -3.50 -30.11
C THR A 135 -22.47 -4.67 -31.10
N GLU A 136 -22.31 -5.91 -30.60
CA GLU A 136 -22.30 -7.11 -31.46
C GLU A 136 -23.71 -7.48 -31.96
N ALA A 137 -24.74 -7.31 -31.12
CA ALA A 137 -26.12 -7.65 -31.47
C ALA A 137 -26.72 -6.77 -32.60
N THR A 138 -26.30 -5.51 -32.75
CA THR A 138 -26.74 -4.65 -33.87
C THR A 138 -26.04 -4.97 -35.19
N SER A 139 -24.88 -5.62 -35.19
CA SER A 139 -24.15 -6.01 -36.40
C SER A 139 -24.64 -7.32 -37.04
N ALA A 140 -25.43 -8.10 -36.32
CA ALA A 140 -25.95 -9.40 -36.76
C ALA A 140 -27.31 -9.31 -37.50
N THR A 141 -27.93 -8.14 -37.55
CA THR A 141 -29.27 -7.93 -38.14
C THR A 141 -29.23 -7.29 -39.54
N GLU A 142 -28.05 -7.01 -40.09
CA GLU A 142 -27.86 -6.42 -41.44
C GLU A 142 -27.29 -7.42 -42.48
N LYS A 143 -27.48 -8.73 -42.29
CA LYS A 143 -27.16 -9.74 -43.31
C LYS A 143 -28.37 -10.53 -43.77
#